data_AF-A0A958VMQ6-F1
#
_entry.id   AF-A0A958VMQ6-F1
#
_cell.length_a   1.000
_cell.length_b   1.000
_cell.length_c   1.000
_cell.angle_alpha   90.00
_cell.angle_beta   90.00
_cell.angle_gamma   90.00
#
_symmetry.space_group_name_H-M   'P 1'
#
loop_
_entity.id
_entity.type
_entity.pdbx_description
1 polymer ?
#
loop_
_entity_poly.entity_id
_entity_poly.type
_entity_poly.pdbx_seq_one_letter_code
_entity_poly.pdbx_strand_id
1 'polypeptide(L)'
;MHDDTENAPEDRRWRPAQTFQGFLDHMDEFRRSPEGQQLQAEEQAAEADLQAWVADQLGVVVGRHGGLMPEQWEGQVDGHSFYFRERSGDWDIELDPHEQQPGITKGDLIAAGTINVPGYGQSPRERAAFIVTTIRNHLRHARTAEDAARPNYAYRVEWSPADNEFVGLVAEFPSLSWLAPTEDEALQGIIKIVEQIAADT
;
A
#
# COMPACT_ATOMS: atom_id res chain seq x y z
N MET A 1 -27.12 -9.45 62.22
CA MET A 1 -25.70 -9.81 62.33
C MET A 1 -25.24 -10.06 60.91
N HIS A 2 -24.64 -9.03 60.30
CA HIS A 2 -23.17 -8.93 60.06
C HIS A 2 -22.75 -9.95 58.97
N ASP A 3 -22.10 -9.60 57.87
CA ASP A 3 -21.35 -8.38 57.54
C ASP A 3 -21.14 -8.34 56.02
N ASP A 4 -21.16 -7.14 55.46
CA ASP A 4 -20.66 -6.84 54.12
C ASP A 4 -19.14 -6.71 54.21
N THR A 5 -18.40 -7.62 53.57
CA THR A 5 -17.03 -7.31 53.13
C THR A 5 -16.75 -8.03 51.81
N GLU A 6 -16.79 -7.24 50.73
CA GLU A 6 -15.66 -7.04 49.83
C GLU A 6 -14.83 -8.29 49.46
N ASN A 7 -14.86 -8.65 48.18
CA ASN A 7 -13.62 -8.90 47.43
C ASN A 7 -13.86 -8.58 45.97
N ALA A 8 -13.66 -7.30 45.65
CA ALA A 8 -13.39 -6.84 44.30
C ALA A 8 -11.98 -7.31 43.86
N PRO A 9 -11.70 -7.30 42.55
CA PRO A 9 -10.77 -8.20 41.88
C PRO A 9 -9.34 -7.69 41.92
N GLU A 10 -8.33 -8.57 42.00
CA GLU A 10 -6.98 -8.37 41.45
C GLU A 10 -6.06 -9.53 41.84
N ASP A 11 -5.72 -10.40 40.88
CA ASP A 11 -4.34 -10.86 40.76
C ASP A 11 -4.05 -11.30 39.32
N ARG A 12 -3.88 -10.32 38.42
CA ARG A 12 -3.09 -10.52 37.19
C ARG A 12 -1.61 -10.54 37.58
N ARG A 13 -1.23 -11.48 38.45
CA ARG A 13 0.16 -11.73 38.76
C ARG A 13 0.78 -12.42 37.57
N TRP A 14 1.79 -11.79 36.99
CA TRP A 14 2.71 -12.45 36.10
C TRP A 14 3.13 -13.81 36.69
N ARG A 15 3.01 -14.87 35.88
CA ARG A 15 3.31 -16.23 36.31
C ARG A 15 4.79 -16.32 36.77
N PRO A 16 5.13 -17.06 37.85
CA PRO A 16 6.52 -17.18 38.32
C PRO A 16 7.48 -17.68 37.23
N ALA A 17 8.77 -17.31 37.32
CA ALA A 17 9.80 -17.68 36.34
C ALA A 17 9.85 -19.20 36.04
N GLN A 18 9.51 -20.06 37.00
CA GLN A 18 9.44 -21.52 36.82
C GLN A 18 8.32 -21.96 35.88
N THR A 19 7.16 -21.31 35.91
CA THR A 19 6.05 -21.58 34.99
C THR A 19 6.31 -21.03 33.59
N PHE A 20 7.10 -19.96 33.48
CA PHE A 20 7.57 -19.47 32.18
C PHE A 20 8.66 -20.39 31.61
N GLN A 21 9.64 -20.80 32.43
CA GLN A 21 10.67 -21.75 32.01
C GLN A 21 10.06 -23.10 31.62
N GLY A 22 9.13 -23.64 32.42
CA GLY A 22 8.42 -24.87 32.05
C GLY A 22 7.59 -24.74 30.78
N PHE A 23 7.03 -23.55 30.50
CA PHE A 23 6.41 -23.26 29.20
C PHE A 23 7.43 -23.25 28.06
N LEU A 24 8.59 -22.61 28.25
CA LEU A 24 9.67 -22.60 27.25
C LEU A 24 10.21 -24.01 26.98
N ASP A 25 10.42 -24.81 28.02
CA ASP A 25 10.90 -26.19 27.91
C ASP A 25 9.87 -27.05 27.16
N HIS A 26 8.58 -26.88 27.45
CA HIS A 26 7.50 -27.56 26.72
C HIS A 26 7.43 -27.12 25.25
N MET A 27 7.60 -25.83 24.96
CA MET A 27 7.67 -25.32 23.58
C MET A 27 8.91 -25.85 22.85
N ASP A 28 10.04 -26.00 23.53
CA ASP A 28 11.26 -26.59 23.00
C ASP A 28 11.09 -28.09 22.69
N GLU A 29 10.43 -28.83 23.59
CA GLU A 29 10.06 -30.23 23.37
C GLU A 29 9.11 -30.38 22.17
N PHE A 30 8.05 -29.56 22.12
CA PHE A 30 7.12 -29.53 20.99
C PHE A 30 7.85 -29.22 19.68
N ARG A 31 8.72 -28.20 19.67
CA ARG A 31 9.51 -27.83 18.49
C ARG A 31 10.39 -28.97 17.97
N ARG A 32 10.93 -29.79 18.87
CA ARG A 32 11.77 -30.96 18.52
C ARG A 32 10.96 -32.19 18.15
N SER A 33 9.66 -32.23 18.43
CA SER A 33 8.78 -33.33 18.07
C SER A 33 8.61 -33.42 16.54
N PRO A 34 8.25 -34.58 15.98
CA PRO A 34 7.94 -34.72 14.56
C PRO A 34 6.82 -33.77 14.08
N GLU A 35 5.82 -33.53 14.92
CA GLU A 35 4.71 -32.61 14.64
C GLU A 35 5.21 -31.16 14.54
N GLY A 36 6.01 -30.72 15.51
CA GLY A 36 6.61 -29.37 15.49
C GLY A 36 7.55 -29.15 14.30
N GLN A 37 8.34 -30.18 13.93
CA GLN A 37 9.19 -30.14 12.74
C GLN A 37 8.37 -30.07 11.45
N GLN A 38 7.25 -30.79 11.37
CA GLN A 38 6.36 -30.74 10.21
C GLN A 38 5.73 -29.35 10.05
N LEU A 39 5.19 -28.76 11.13
CA LEU A 39 4.62 -27.41 11.09
C LEU A 39 5.66 -26.36 10.66
N GLN A 40 6.91 -26.47 11.13
CA GLN A 40 7.98 -25.58 10.68
C GLN A 40 8.33 -25.78 9.20
N ALA A 41 8.36 -27.02 8.72
CA ALA A 41 8.60 -27.29 7.32
C ALA A 41 7.47 -26.74 6.42
N GLU A 42 6.22 -26.82 6.87
CA GLU A 42 5.06 -26.23 6.20
C GLU A 42 5.15 -24.70 6.16
N GLU A 43 5.50 -24.05 7.28
CA GLU A 43 5.73 -22.60 7.35
C GLU A 43 6.88 -22.16 6.44
N GLN A 44 8.01 -22.89 6.45
CA GLN A 44 9.16 -22.62 5.57
C GLN A 44 8.81 -22.80 4.09
N ALA A 45 8.02 -23.82 3.76
CA ALA A 45 7.56 -24.03 2.39
C ALA A 45 6.61 -22.90 1.94
N ALA A 46 5.72 -22.44 2.81
CA ALA A 46 4.82 -21.32 2.53
C ALA A 46 5.60 -19.99 2.36
N GLU A 47 6.62 -19.76 3.19
CA GLU A 47 7.50 -18.60 3.07
C GLU A 47 8.35 -18.65 1.78
N ALA A 48 8.86 -19.84 1.41
CA ALA A 48 9.59 -20.02 0.16
C ALA A 48 8.70 -19.79 -1.07
N ASP A 49 7.43 -20.23 -1.03
CA ASP A 49 6.43 -19.96 -2.07
C ASP A 49 6.14 -18.46 -2.20
N LEU A 50 5.96 -17.76 -1.06
CA LEU A 50 5.82 -16.30 -1.04
C LEU A 50 7.04 -15.61 -1.67
N GLN A 51 8.25 -15.99 -1.26
CA GLN A 51 9.49 -15.37 -1.76
C GLN A 51 9.68 -15.59 -3.26
N ALA A 52 9.41 -16.80 -3.75
CA ALA A 52 9.45 -17.12 -5.18
C ALA A 52 8.44 -16.27 -5.97
N TRP A 53 7.23 -16.11 -5.44
CA TRP A 53 6.21 -15.26 -6.05
C TRP A 53 6.61 -13.77 -6.07
N VAL A 54 7.10 -13.22 -4.95
CA VAL A 54 7.55 -11.82 -4.86
C VAL A 54 8.69 -11.54 -5.82
N ALA A 55 9.63 -12.48 -5.98
CA ALA A 55 10.76 -12.34 -6.90
C ALA A 55 10.34 -12.18 -8.37
N ASP A 56 9.16 -12.67 -8.75
CA ASP A 56 8.57 -12.50 -10.08
C ASP A 56 7.75 -11.21 -10.24
N GLN A 57 7.45 -10.52 -9.12
CA GLN A 57 6.67 -9.28 -9.15
C GLN A 57 7.56 -8.05 -9.34
N LEU A 58 7.40 -7.37 -10.48
CA LEU A 58 8.02 -6.05 -10.68
C LEU A 58 7.43 -5.01 -9.72
N GLY A 59 8.27 -4.19 -9.10
CA GLY A 59 7.85 -3.07 -8.26
C GLY A 59 7.22 -3.47 -6.91
N VAL A 60 7.36 -4.73 -6.48
CA VAL A 60 6.84 -5.21 -5.19
C VAL A 60 7.98 -5.55 -4.26
N VAL A 61 7.91 -5.05 -3.03
CA VAL A 61 8.75 -5.44 -1.91
C VAL A 61 7.83 -5.82 -0.76
N VAL A 62 7.95 -7.03 -0.25
CA VAL A 62 7.32 -7.43 1.02
C VAL A 62 8.38 -7.28 2.10
N GLY A 63 8.11 -6.43 3.09
CA GLY A 63 8.95 -6.21 4.25
C GLY A 63 8.52 -7.12 5.40
N ARG A 64 8.10 -6.51 6.51
CA ARG A 64 7.59 -7.24 7.67
C ARG A 64 6.21 -7.81 7.35
N HIS A 65 5.99 -9.10 7.65
CA HIS A 65 4.68 -9.72 7.54
C HIS A 65 4.43 -10.77 8.64
N GLY A 66 3.16 -11.12 8.84
CA GLY A 66 2.70 -12.13 9.81
C GLY A 66 2.11 -11.52 11.08
N GLY A 67 2.08 -12.31 12.15
CA GLY A 67 1.38 -11.98 13.40
C GLY A 67 0.09 -12.79 13.55
N LEU A 68 -0.17 -13.28 14.76
CA LEU A 68 -1.32 -14.15 15.03
C LEU A 68 -2.61 -13.35 15.21
N MET A 69 -2.56 -12.22 15.94
CA MET A 69 -3.64 -11.23 16.08
C MET A 69 -3.05 -9.91 16.64
N PRO A 70 -3.04 -8.80 15.86
CA PRO A 70 -3.41 -8.72 14.44
C PRO A 70 -2.39 -9.39 13.51
N GLU A 71 -2.85 -9.88 12.36
CA GLU A 71 -1.99 -10.13 11.20
C GLU A 71 -1.63 -8.78 10.57
N GLN A 72 -0.36 -8.58 10.23
CA GLN A 72 0.16 -7.30 9.71
C GLN A 72 1.08 -7.55 8.54
N TRP A 73 1.04 -6.67 7.55
CA TRP A 73 1.93 -6.69 6.39
C TRP A 73 2.38 -5.27 6.05
N GLU A 74 3.68 -5.13 5.77
CA GLU A 74 4.33 -3.88 5.43
C GLU A 74 5.21 -4.08 4.19
N GLY A 75 5.32 -3.07 3.34
CA GLY A 75 6.15 -3.18 2.14
C GLY A 75 6.01 -2.00 1.19
N GLN A 76 6.36 -2.24 -0.08
CA GLN A 76 6.18 -1.28 -1.17
C GLN A 76 5.52 -1.94 -2.38
N VAL A 77 4.65 -1.21 -3.07
CA VAL A 77 4.05 -1.58 -4.35
C VAL A 77 4.08 -0.37 -5.28
N ASP A 78 4.72 -0.52 -6.43
CA ASP A 78 4.81 0.46 -7.51
C ASP A 78 5.24 1.88 -7.04
N GLY A 79 6.12 1.93 -6.04
CA GLY A 79 6.67 3.17 -5.47
C GLY A 79 5.98 3.69 -4.21
N HIS A 80 4.84 3.10 -3.82
CA HIS A 80 4.10 3.48 -2.61
C HIS A 80 4.39 2.49 -1.48
N SER A 81 4.64 3.00 -0.29
CA SER A 81 4.68 2.16 0.91
C SER A 81 3.27 1.77 1.32
N PHE A 82 3.09 0.59 1.91
CA PHE A 82 1.79 0.14 2.38
C PHE A 82 1.86 -0.47 3.77
N TYR A 83 0.73 -0.41 4.46
CA TYR A 83 0.46 -1.13 5.68
C TYR A 83 -0.90 -1.83 5.56
N PHE A 84 -0.91 -3.14 5.73
CA PHE A 84 -2.13 -3.94 5.84
C PHE A 84 -2.25 -4.48 7.25
N ARG A 85 -3.48 -4.52 7.74
CA ARG A 85 -3.81 -5.06 9.05
C ARG A 85 -5.10 -5.84 8.96
N GLU A 86 -5.07 -7.07 9.46
CA GLU A 86 -6.29 -7.83 9.77
C GLU A 86 -6.43 -7.97 11.28
N ARG A 87 -7.65 -7.73 11.77
CA ARG A 87 -8.01 -7.99 13.16
C ARG A 87 -9.46 -8.44 13.25
N SER A 88 -9.65 -9.62 13.83
CA SER A 88 -10.97 -10.12 14.20
C SER A 88 -11.93 -10.31 13.00
N GLY A 89 -11.39 -10.60 11.82
CA GLY A 89 -12.13 -10.83 10.59
C GLY A 89 -12.25 -9.59 9.69
N ASP A 90 -11.85 -8.41 10.18
CA ASP A 90 -11.85 -7.16 9.42
C ASP A 90 -10.43 -6.78 9.03
N TRP A 91 -10.25 -6.27 7.81
CA TRP A 91 -8.96 -5.81 7.31
C TRP A 91 -9.03 -4.39 6.75
N ASP A 92 -7.89 -3.70 6.82
CA ASP A 92 -7.66 -2.38 6.25
C ASP A 92 -6.30 -2.34 5.51
N ILE A 93 -6.20 -1.49 4.48
CA ILE A 93 -4.96 -1.18 3.75
C ILE A 93 -4.78 0.33 3.70
N GLU A 94 -3.66 0.79 4.22
CA GLU A 94 -3.20 2.16 4.14
C GLU A 94 -2.00 2.29 3.19
N LEU A 95 -1.95 3.36 2.39
CA LEU A 95 -0.78 3.75 1.60
C LEU A 95 -0.03 4.92 2.24
N ASP A 96 1.28 4.92 2.05
CA ASP A 96 2.21 5.94 2.52
C ASP A 96 2.05 6.34 4.00
N PRO A 97 2.03 5.33 4.90
CA PRO A 97 1.93 5.58 6.33
C PRO A 97 3.13 6.39 6.83
N HIS A 98 2.85 7.50 7.49
CA HIS A 98 3.84 8.39 8.08
C HIS A 98 3.44 8.78 9.50
N GLU A 99 4.42 9.16 10.32
CA GLU A 99 4.14 9.62 11.68
C GLU A 99 3.41 10.97 11.63
N GLN A 100 2.12 10.96 12.00
CA GLN A 100 1.29 12.16 12.04
C GLN A 100 1.31 12.82 13.42
N GLN A 101 1.47 12.01 14.47
CA GLN A 101 1.65 12.43 15.86
C GLN A 101 2.61 11.45 16.54
N PRO A 102 3.26 11.84 17.66
CA PRO A 102 4.17 10.95 18.38
C PRO A 102 3.52 9.59 18.70
N GLY A 103 4.03 8.53 18.08
CA GLY A 103 3.50 7.17 18.23
C GLY A 103 2.21 6.85 17.47
N ILE A 104 1.76 7.73 16.57
CA ILE A 104 0.63 7.51 15.66
C ILE A 104 1.15 7.59 14.23
N THR A 105 1.32 6.42 13.62
CA THR A 105 1.60 6.28 12.18
C THR A 105 0.30 6.01 11.45
N LYS A 106 0.00 6.78 10.41
CA LYS A 106 -1.19 6.61 9.58
C LYS A 106 -0.91 6.99 8.14
N GLY A 107 -1.52 6.26 7.21
CA GLY A 107 -1.51 6.56 5.78
C GLY A 107 -2.90 6.88 5.23
N ASP A 108 -3.01 6.90 3.92
CA ASP A 108 -4.27 7.02 3.20
C ASP A 108 -4.98 5.67 3.18
N LEU A 109 -6.16 5.59 3.79
CA LEU A 109 -6.97 4.38 3.78
C LEU A 109 -7.54 4.15 2.36
N ILE A 110 -7.00 3.17 1.65
CA ILE A 110 -7.38 2.91 0.25
C ILE A 110 -8.42 1.80 0.09
N ALA A 111 -8.51 0.90 1.05
CA ALA A 111 -9.44 -0.22 1.04
C ALA A 111 -9.65 -0.79 2.45
N ALA A 112 -10.84 -1.33 2.70
CA ALA A 112 -11.15 -2.11 3.89
C ALA A 112 -12.23 -3.14 3.56
N GLY A 113 -12.30 -4.21 4.35
CA GLY A 113 -13.29 -5.27 4.15
C GLY A 113 -13.20 -6.38 5.18
N THR A 114 -13.75 -7.54 4.84
CA THR A 114 -13.70 -8.73 5.70
C THR A 114 -12.90 -9.84 5.05
N ILE A 115 -12.41 -10.78 5.85
CA ILE A 115 -11.65 -11.96 5.39
C ILE A 115 -12.44 -12.91 4.47
N ASN A 116 -13.75 -12.71 4.35
CA ASN A 116 -14.63 -13.50 3.48
C ASN A 116 -14.63 -13.03 2.02
N VAL A 117 -13.86 -11.97 1.70
CA VAL A 117 -13.77 -11.45 0.33
C VAL A 117 -13.07 -12.47 -0.60
N PRO A 118 -13.56 -12.65 -1.85
CA PRO A 118 -12.88 -13.48 -2.82
C PRO A 118 -11.42 -13.06 -3.01
N GLY A 119 -10.53 -14.04 -3.06
CA GLY A 119 -9.10 -13.81 -3.23
C GLY A 119 -8.34 -13.47 -1.94
N TYR A 120 -9.00 -13.30 -0.79
CA TYR A 120 -8.32 -13.03 0.49
C TYR A 120 -7.22 -14.06 0.78
N GLY A 121 -7.49 -15.34 0.51
CA GLY A 121 -6.52 -16.42 0.62
C GLY A 121 -6.32 -16.94 2.05
N GLN A 122 -5.62 -18.05 2.17
CA GLN A 122 -5.24 -18.67 3.44
C GLN A 122 -3.72 -18.83 3.58
N SER A 123 -2.95 -18.75 2.49
CA SER A 123 -1.48 -18.76 2.55
C SER A 123 -0.88 -17.35 2.52
N PRO A 124 0.35 -17.16 3.01
CA PRO A 124 1.08 -15.89 2.89
C PRO A 124 1.19 -15.40 1.43
N ARG A 125 1.45 -16.30 0.48
CA ARG A 125 1.46 -15.95 -0.95
C ARG A 125 0.13 -15.39 -1.42
N GLU A 126 -0.97 -16.04 -1.08
CA GLU A 126 -2.31 -15.59 -1.50
C GLU A 126 -2.66 -14.24 -0.85
N ARG A 127 -2.30 -14.06 0.42
CA ARG A 127 -2.46 -12.78 1.12
C ARG A 127 -1.67 -11.66 0.45
N ALA A 128 -0.40 -11.90 0.12
CA ALA A 128 0.43 -10.92 -0.59
C ALA A 128 -0.16 -10.58 -1.97
N ALA A 129 -0.61 -11.58 -2.72
CA ALA A 129 -1.27 -11.38 -4.01
C ALA A 129 -2.55 -10.55 -3.88
N PHE A 130 -3.35 -10.80 -2.85
CA PHE A 130 -4.55 -10.02 -2.53
C PHE A 130 -4.23 -8.54 -2.25
N ILE A 131 -3.26 -8.29 -1.36
CA ILE A 131 -2.84 -6.93 -0.97
C ILE A 131 -2.31 -6.18 -2.21
N VAL A 132 -1.36 -6.77 -2.93
CA VAL A 132 -0.74 -6.16 -4.13
C VAL A 132 -1.77 -5.86 -5.20
N THR A 133 -2.71 -6.79 -5.45
CA THR A 133 -3.77 -6.59 -6.43
C THR A 133 -4.69 -5.44 -6.04
N THR A 134 -5.07 -5.36 -4.76
CA THR A 134 -5.90 -4.28 -4.22
C THR A 134 -5.23 -2.93 -4.40
N ILE A 135 -3.95 -2.81 -4.03
CA ILE A 135 -3.16 -1.58 -4.19
C ILE A 135 -3.05 -1.18 -5.67
N ARG A 136 -2.65 -2.11 -6.55
CA ARG A 136 -2.51 -1.82 -7.98
C ARG A 136 -3.82 -1.35 -8.62
N ASN A 137 -4.94 -1.95 -8.24
CA ASN A 137 -6.24 -1.53 -8.72
C ASN A 137 -6.58 -0.12 -8.24
N HIS A 138 -6.33 0.18 -6.96
CA HIS A 138 -6.51 1.52 -6.43
C HIS A 138 -5.66 2.56 -7.19
N LEU A 139 -4.36 2.32 -7.37
CA LEU A 139 -3.45 3.23 -8.08
C LEU A 139 -3.87 3.46 -9.55
N ARG A 140 -4.36 2.41 -10.23
CA ARG A 140 -4.89 2.52 -11.60
C ARG A 140 -6.15 3.38 -11.65
N HIS A 141 -7.05 3.22 -10.69
CA HIS A 141 -8.28 4.01 -10.62
C HIS A 141 -7.99 5.47 -10.25
N ALA A 142 -7.07 5.72 -9.32
CA ALA A 142 -6.63 7.06 -8.96
C ALA A 142 -6.05 7.79 -10.18
N ARG A 143 -5.11 7.16 -10.90
CA ARG A 143 -4.54 7.73 -12.13
C ARG A 143 -5.60 8.00 -13.20
N THR A 144 -6.54 7.07 -13.40
CA THR A 144 -7.63 7.25 -14.36
C THR A 144 -8.53 8.43 -13.98
N ALA A 145 -8.82 8.59 -12.68
CA ALA A 145 -9.62 9.70 -12.17
C ALA A 145 -8.87 11.03 -12.33
N GLU A 146 -7.57 11.06 -12.06
CA GLU A 146 -6.70 12.22 -12.31
C GLU A 146 -6.68 12.58 -13.80
N ASP A 147 -6.44 11.61 -14.68
CA ASP A 147 -6.42 11.80 -16.13
C ASP A 147 -7.80 12.27 -16.66
N ALA A 148 -8.90 11.77 -16.10
CA ALA A 148 -10.25 12.21 -16.46
C ALA A 148 -10.60 13.60 -15.91
N ALA A 149 -10.00 14.00 -14.78
CA ALA A 149 -10.14 15.33 -14.20
C ALA A 149 -9.25 16.36 -14.90
N ARG A 150 -8.21 15.93 -15.64
CA ARG A 150 -7.40 16.83 -16.44
C ARG A 150 -8.26 17.48 -17.53
N PRO A 151 -8.27 18.82 -17.63
CA PRO A 151 -9.01 19.51 -18.67
C PRO A 151 -8.47 19.13 -20.06
N ASN A 152 -9.39 18.77 -20.96
CA ASN A 152 -9.07 18.57 -22.38
C ASN A 152 -8.97 19.92 -23.06
N TYR A 153 -7.74 20.34 -23.38
CA TYR A 153 -7.47 21.59 -24.09
C TYR A 153 -7.43 21.38 -25.60
N ALA A 154 -7.90 22.38 -26.36
CA ALA A 154 -7.88 22.35 -27.81
C ALA A 154 -6.63 23.09 -28.33
N TYR A 155 -5.66 22.31 -28.82
CA TYR A 155 -4.41 22.83 -29.39
C TYR A 155 -4.50 22.98 -30.91
N ARG A 156 -3.80 23.98 -31.44
CA ARG A 156 -3.55 24.12 -32.88
C ARG A 156 -2.18 24.74 -33.13
N VAL A 157 -1.63 24.51 -34.31
CA VAL A 157 -0.38 25.13 -34.76
C VAL A 157 -0.65 25.88 -36.06
N GLU A 158 -0.09 27.09 -36.16
CA GLU A 158 -0.21 27.95 -37.33
C GLU A 158 1.17 28.49 -37.72
N TRP A 159 1.44 28.68 -39.01
CA TRP A 159 2.66 29.34 -39.45
C TRP A 159 2.54 30.86 -39.30
N SER A 160 3.53 31.53 -38.68
CA SER A 160 3.64 32.99 -38.65
C SER A 160 4.68 33.47 -39.66
N PRO A 161 4.27 34.10 -40.78
CA PRO A 161 5.22 34.71 -41.71
C PRO A 161 6.01 35.87 -41.10
N ALA A 162 5.47 36.53 -40.06
CA ALA A 162 6.12 37.67 -39.41
C ALA A 162 7.32 37.22 -38.56
N ASP A 163 7.17 36.08 -37.90
CA ASP A 163 8.21 35.51 -37.03
C ASP A 163 9.06 34.46 -37.77
N ASN A 164 8.61 34.01 -38.95
CA ASN A 164 9.21 32.91 -39.72
C ASN A 164 9.34 31.63 -38.88
N GLU A 165 8.33 31.37 -38.06
CA GLU A 165 8.23 30.24 -37.12
C GLU A 165 6.79 29.72 -37.04
N PHE A 166 6.63 28.49 -36.55
CA PHE A 166 5.33 27.94 -36.18
C PHE A 166 4.92 28.43 -34.80
N VAL A 167 3.64 28.77 -34.64
CA VAL A 167 3.03 29.25 -33.40
C VAL A 167 2.06 28.20 -32.88
N GLY A 168 2.41 27.56 -31.77
CA GLY A 168 1.52 26.71 -30.99
C GLY A 168 0.55 27.55 -30.19
N LEU A 169 -0.74 27.20 -30.21
CA LEU A 169 -1.84 27.93 -29.58
C LEU A 169 -2.75 26.95 -28.82
N VAL A 170 -3.40 27.46 -27.78
CA VAL A 170 -4.42 26.75 -27.00
C VAL A 170 -5.69 27.60 -26.89
N ALA A 171 -6.86 27.03 -27.16
CA ALA A 171 -8.11 27.78 -27.23
C ALA A 171 -8.51 28.41 -25.88
N GLU A 172 -8.20 27.73 -24.78
CA GLU A 172 -8.56 28.11 -23.42
C GLU A 172 -7.64 29.20 -22.83
N PHE A 173 -6.46 29.43 -23.42
CA PHE A 173 -5.53 30.50 -23.02
C PHE A 173 -5.14 31.36 -24.23
N PRO A 174 -6.01 32.27 -24.69
CA PRO A 174 -5.78 33.05 -25.92
C PRO A 174 -4.54 33.94 -25.90
N SER A 175 -4.01 34.28 -24.72
CA SER A 175 -2.79 35.08 -24.56
C SER A 175 -1.51 34.24 -24.61
N LEU A 176 -1.63 32.92 -24.66
CA LEU A 176 -0.52 31.99 -24.52
C LEU A 176 -0.20 31.39 -25.89
N SER A 177 1.06 31.54 -26.29
CA SER A 177 1.59 31.00 -27.54
C SER A 177 3.02 30.51 -27.36
N TRP A 178 3.45 29.59 -28.22
CA TRP A 178 4.82 29.11 -28.26
C TRP A 178 5.34 29.13 -29.70
N LEU A 179 6.45 29.83 -29.94
CA LEU A 179 7.08 29.89 -31.26
C LEU A 179 8.21 28.87 -31.36
N ALA A 180 8.27 28.14 -32.48
CA ALA A 180 9.37 27.24 -32.77
C ALA A 180 9.60 27.06 -34.28
N PRO A 181 10.81 26.65 -34.71
CA PRO A 181 11.12 26.42 -36.11
C PRO A 181 10.31 25.30 -36.78
N THR A 182 9.74 24.37 -36.00
CA THR A 182 8.96 23.23 -36.50
C THR A 182 7.58 23.15 -35.85
N GLU A 183 6.63 22.57 -36.58
CA GLU A 183 5.25 22.37 -36.10
C GLU A 183 5.20 21.51 -34.82
N ASP A 184 6.00 20.44 -34.76
CA ASP A 184 6.08 19.55 -33.59
C ASP A 184 6.65 20.29 -32.37
N GLU A 185 7.75 21.04 -32.53
CA GLU A 185 8.32 21.81 -31.41
C GLU A 185 7.36 22.90 -30.92
N ALA A 186 6.58 23.51 -31.82
CA ALA A 186 5.58 24.49 -31.46
C ALA A 186 4.42 23.84 -30.67
N LEU A 187 3.96 22.67 -31.11
CA LEU A 187 2.92 21.90 -30.42
C LEU A 187 3.38 21.39 -29.04
N GLN A 188 4.56 20.77 -28.98
CA GLN A 188 5.12 20.26 -27.72
C GLN A 188 5.42 21.40 -26.75
N GLY A 189 5.90 22.54 -27.26
CA GLY A 189 6.14 23.74 -26.48
C GLY A 189 4.86 24.27 -25.82
N ILE A 190 3.77 24.42 -26.60
CA ILE A 190 2.49 24.91 -26.07
C ILE A 190 1.84 23.95 -25.08
N ILE A 191 1.93 22.63 -25.31
CA ILE A 191 1.42 21.61 -24.37
C ILE A 191 2.18 21.71 -23.04
N LYS A 192 3.51 21.75 -23.09
CA LYS A 192 4.35 21.74 -21.90
C LYS A 192 4.10 22.93 -20.98
N ILE A 193 3.97 24.14 -21.54
CA ILE A 193 3.73 25.34 -20.72
C ILE A 193 2.31 25.34 -20.12
N VAL A 194 1.32 24.80 -20.83
CA VAL A 194 -0.04 24.62 -20.29
C VAL A 194 -0.04 23.59 -19.15
N GLU A 195 0.70 22.48 -19.30
CA GLU A 195 0.88 21.50 -18.23
C GLU A 195 1.55 22.11 -16.98
N GLN A 196 2.55 22.97 -17.18
CA GLN A 196 3.20 23.69 -16.08
C GLN A 196 2.23 24.60 -15.33
N ILE A 197 1.41 25.38 -16.06
CA ILE A 197 0.40 26.26 -15.45
C ILE A 197 -0.66 25.45 -14.70
N ALA A 198 -1.09 24.31 -15.27
CA ALA A 198 -2.08 23.44 -14.66
C ALA A 198 -1.56 22.75 -13.38
N ALA A 199 -0.25 22.55 -13.26
CA ALA A 199 0.38 21.98 -12.07
C ALA A 199 0.57 22.99 -10.92
N ASP A 200 0.58 24.29 -11.22
CA ASP A 200 0.81 25.38 -10.25
C ASP A 200 -0.50 25.90 -9.59
N THR A 201 -1.67 25.35 -9.94
CA THR A 201 -2.99 25.79 -9.44
C THR A 201 -3.61 24.79 -8.49
#